data_AF-A0A6P8GCX3-F1
#
_entry.id   AF-A0A6P8GCX3-F1
#
_cell.length_a   1.000
_cell.length_b   1.000
_cell.length_c   1.000
_cell.angle_alpha   90.00
_cell.angle_beta   90.00
_cell.angle_gamma   90.00
#
_symmetry.space_group_name_H-M   'P 1'
#
loop_
_entity.id
_entity.type
_entity.pdbx_description
1 polymer ?
#
loop_
_entity_poly.entity_id
_entity_poly.type
_entity_poly.pdbx_seq_one_letter_code
_entity_poly.pdbx_strand_id
1 'polypeptide(L)'
;MSLSYLAHTIREEAKKMEDFREKQKETRKKTEHQMDALHKQKATQYKKTIEFKKTYEQKCRDKEEAEQNMNRNATTSSVKQQEKLYSKTQQAKNSAEEADNMYNSNVCLLGKIREDWQKEYVKACEFFENQEVERISTVRSTVWTHLNQLSQQCVTSDELYEDVRKSLEQCNIQEDIAHFINLRRTGDKPPAPVPYENFYSNQRLPPPRQAPPINRRVPPIPDSNASGDVLYSTITEPSYSTIRY
;
A
#
# COMPACT_ATOMS: atom_id res chain seq x y z
N MET A 1 -7.59 -23.65 -3.41
CA MET A 1 -6.82 -22.88 -2.39
C MET A 1 -7.76 -22.53 -1.25
N SER A 2 -7.45 -22.86 0.02
CA SER A 2 -8.39 -22.59 1.13
C SER A 2 -8.46 -21.11 1.49
N LEU A 3 -9.60 -20.64 2.00
CA LEU A 3 -9.78 -19.27 2.55
C LEU A 3 -8.70 -18.92 3.59
N SER A 4 -8.27 -19.90 4.38
CA SER A 4 -7.20 -19.76 5.38
C SER A 4 -5.84 -19.44 4.72
N TYR A 5 -5.52 -20.11 3.62
CA TYR A 5 -4.28 -19.86 2.87
C TYR A 5 -4.29 -18.44 2.28
N LEU A 6 -5.40 -18.02 1.66
CA LEU A 6 -5.52 -16.65 1.12
C LEU A 6 -5.35 -15.59 2.21
N ALA A 7 -6.04 -15.77 3.35
CA ALA A 7 -5.95 -14.85 4.48
C ALA A 7 -4.52 -14.81 5.08
N HIS A 8 -3.77 -15.91 5.01
CA HIS A 8 -2.36 -15.91 5.39
C HIS A 8 -1.51 -15.12 4.39
N THR A 9 -1.65 -15.38 3.08
CA THR A 9 -0.90 -14.67 2.04
C THR A 9 -1.15 -13.16 2.08
N ILE A 10 -2.40 -12.71 2.22
CA ILE A 10 -2.75 -11.29 2.32
C ILE A 10 -2.08 -10.65 3.54
N ARG A 11 -2.03 -11.34 4.68
CA ARG A 11 -1.37 -10.83 5.89
C ARG A 11 0.14 -10.69 5.71
N GLU A 12 0.79 -11.65 5.06
CA GLU A 12 2.21 -11.57 4.74
C GLU A 12 2.53 -10.41 3.78
N GLU A 13 1.71 -10.22 2.73
CA GLU A 13 1.88 -9.10 1.80
C GLU A 13 1.64 -7.74 2.48
N ALA A 14 0.63 -7.64 3.37
CA ALA A 14 0.40 -6.42 4.15
C ALA A 14 1.59 -6.08 5.06
N LYS A 15 2.20 -7.10 5.69
CA LYS A 15 3.40 -6.93 6.50
C LYS A 15 4.59 -6.43 5.68
N LYS A 16 4.84 -7.03 4.51
CA LYS A 16 5.90 -6.57 3.59
C LYS A 16 5.71 -5.12 3.16
N MET A 17 4.46 -4.72 2.91
CA MET A 17 4.12 -3.33 2.57
C MET A 17 4.39 -2.36 3.71
N GLU A 18 4.14 -2.77 4.95
CA GLU A 18 4.47 -1.99 6.14
C GLU A 18 5.99 -1.84 6.32
N ASP A 19 6.75 -2.93 6.21
CA ASP A 19 8.20 -2.92 6.29
C ASP A 19 8.81 -2.02 5.19
N PHE A 20 8.29 -2.11 3.97
CA PHE A 20 8.66 -1.25 2.85
C PHE A 20 8.43 0.23 3.18
N ARG A 21 7.24 0.57 3.69
CA ARG A 21 6.86 1.94 4.06
C ARG A 21 7.80 2.53 5.12
N GLU A 22 8.10 1.77 6.18
CA GLU A 22 8.98 2.26 7.25
C GLU A 22 10.43 2.43 6.76
N LYS A 23 10.95 1.50 5.96
CA LYS A 23 12.28 1.63 5.34
C LYS A 23 12.37 2.85 4.43
N GLN A 24 11.34 3.09 3.61
CA GLN A 24 11.30 4.25 2.71
C GLN A 24 11.26 5.56 3.52
N LYS A 25 10.45 5.61 4.58
CA LYS A 25 10.34 6.75 5.49
C LYS A 25 11.66 7.07 6.20
N GLU A 26 12.37 6.06 6.70
CA GLU A 26 13.67 6.25 7.36
C GLU A 26 14.71 6.82 6.40
N THR A 27 14.84 6.21 5.23
CA THR A 27 15.82 6.64 4.22
C THR A 27 15.48 8.02 3.65
N ARG A 28 14.20 8.34 3.44
CA ARG A 28 13.74 9.68 3.04
C ARG A 28 14.13 10.74 4.07
N LYS A 29 13.83 10.49 5.35
CA LYS A 29 14.14 11.41 6.46
C LYS A 29 15.65 11.70 6.55
N LYS A 30 16.48 10.69 6.32
CA LYS A 30 17.95 10.84 6.32
C LYS A 30 18.41 11.81 5.21
N THR A 31 17.91 11.64 3.99
CA THR A 31 18.23 12.51 2.85
C THR A 31 17.72 13.93 3.07
N GLU A 32 16.49 14.10 3.56
CA GLU A 32 15.90 15.41 3.91
C GLU A 32 16.76 16.15 4.94
N HIS A 33 17.19 15.45 5.99
CA HIS A 33 18.03 16.04 7.05
C HIS A 33 19.40 16.49 6.51
N GLN A 34 20.05 15.68 5.67
CA GLN A 34 21.32 16.05 5.04
C GLN A 34 21.16 17.31 4.17
N MET A 35 20.08 17.37 3.37
CA MET A 35 19.81 18.53 2.51
C MET A 35 19.49 19.80 3.28
N ASP A 36 18.75 19.70 4.40
CA ASP A 36 18.50 20.83 5.30
C ASP A 36 19.80 21.39 5.92
N ALA A 37 20.71 20.50 6.35
CA ALA A 37 22.01 20.89 6.89
C ALA A 37 22.85 21.64 5.84
N LEU A 38 22.97 21.11 4.62
CA LEU A 38 23.70 21.74 3.53
C LEU A 38 23.05 23.08 3.12
N HIS A 39 21.72 23.16 3.11
CA HIS A 39 21.01 24.41 2.83
C HIS A 39 21.32 25.49 3.87
N LYS A 40 21.28 25.15 5.15
CA LYS A 40 21.63 26.07 6.26
C LYS A 40 23.09 26.50 6.22
N GLN A 41 24.02 25.59 5.89
CA GLN A 41 25.43 25.90 5.72
C GLN A 41 25.64 26.93 4.58
N LYS A 42 25.04 26.67 3.41
CA LYS A 42 25.08 27.59 2.26
C LYS A 42 24.51 28.96 2.61
N ALA A 43 23.36 29.01 3.27
CA ALA A 43 22.71 30.27 3.66
C ALA A 43 23.56 31.08 4.65
N THR A 44 24.16 30.41 5.64
CA THR A 44 25.05 31.04 6.62
C THR A 44 26.31 31.59 5.96
N GLN A 45 26.98 30.79 5.11
CA GLN A 45 28.17 31.23 4.41
C GLN A 45 27.88 32.39 3.44
N TYR A 46 26.72 32.38 2.79
CA TYR A 46 26.28 33.48 1.92
C TYR A 46 26.20 34.79 2.70
N LYS A 47 25.49 34.81 3.84
CA LYS A 47 25.36 36.00 4.70
C LYS A 47 26.74 36.53 5.13
N LYS A 48 27.60 35.65 5.63
CA LYS A 48 28.98 35.97 6.02
C LYS A 48 29.79 36.60 4.87
N THR A 49 29.66 36.05 3.67
CA THR A 49 30.37 36.56 2.48
C THR A 49 29.91 37.98 2.10
N ILE A 50 28.60 38.26 2.23
CA ILE A 50 28.06 39.61 1.99
C ILE A 50 28.54 40.62 3.05
N GLU A 51 28.71 40.19 4.30
CA GLU A 51 29.27 41.05 5.35
C GLU A 51 30.76 41.40 5.09
N PHE A 52 31.55 40.43 4.64
CA PHE A 52 32.93 40.68 4.23
C PHE A 52 33.01 41.59 3.01
N LYS A 53 32.10 41.43 2.04
CA LYS A 53 32.00 42.36 0.90
C LYS A 53 31.78 43.81 1.36
N LYS A 54 30.79 44.03 2.24
CA LYS A 54 30.49 45.37 2.78
C LYS A 54 31.68 45.94 3.55
N THR A 55 32.36 45.11 4.35
CA THR A 55 33.54 45.51 5.12
C THR A 55 34.68 45.93 4.20
N TYR A 56 34.98 45.11 3.19
CA TYR A 56 35.97 45.42 2.16
C TYR A 56 35.65 46.75 1.46
N GLU A 57 34.43 46.92 0.98
CA GLU A 57 33.99 48.16 0.31
C GLU A 57 34.16 49.39 1.22
N GLN A 58 33.87 49.26 2.51
CA GLN A 58 34.11 50.35 3.48
C GLN A 58 35.60 50.63 3.67
N LYS A 59 36.45 49.60 3.78
CA LYS A 59 37.90 49.78 3.93
C LYS A 59 38.57 50.38 2.70
N CYS A 60 38.05 50.10 1.51
CA CYS A 60 38.47 50.79 0.29
C CYS A 60 38.14 52.28 0.33
N ARG A 61 36.93 52.65 0.77
CA ARG A 61 36.55 54.07 0.95
C ARG A 61 37.42 54.77 2.00
N ASP A 62 37.67 54.12 3.14
CA ASP A 62 38.53 54.66 4.20
C ASP A 62 39.97 54.91 3.68
N LYS A 63 40.49 54.00 2.84
CA LYS A 63 41.80 54.15 2.18
C LYS A 63 41.82 55.34 1.22
N GLU A 64 40.82 55.45 0.34
CA GLU A 64 40.72 56.58 -0.61
C GLU A 64 40.62 57.93 0.12
N GLU A 65 39.85 58.01 1.20
CA GLU A 65 39.73 59.21 2.02
C GLU A 65 41.08 59.58 2.67
N ALA A 66 41.81 58.59 3.21
CA ALA A 66 43.13 58.81 3.80
C ALA A 66 44.16 59.30 2.77
N GLU A 67 44.17 58.71 1.56
CA GLU A 67 45.04 59.11 0.45
C GLU A 67 44.71 60.54 -0.04
N GLN A 68 43.42 60.87 -0.21
CA GLN A 68 42.99 62.22 -0.58
C GLN A 68 43.37 63.25 0.48
N ASN A 69 43.18 62.93 1.76
CA ASN A 69 43.51 63.82 2.86
C ASN A 69 45.04 64.03 2.97
N MET A 70 45.84 63.00 2.73
CA MET A 70 47.30 63.12 2.65
C MET A 70 47.71 64.04 1.49
N ASN A 71 47.15 63.85 0.30
CA ASN A 71 47.48 64.67 -0.88
C ASN A 71 47.09 66.14 -0.71
N ARG A 72 45.93 66.45 -0.14
CA ARG A 72 45.49 67.83 0.12
C ARG A 72 46.40 68.59 1.10
N ASN A 73 47.07 67.86 1.99
CA ASN A 73 47.89 68.41 3.06
C ASN A 73 49.40 68.34 2.76
N ALA A 74 49.79 67.87 1.57
CA ALA A 74 51.18 67.60 1.21
C ALA A 74 52.10 68.83 1.17
N THR A 75 51.54 70.03 0.95
CA THR A 75 52.29 71.30 0.80
C THR A 75 52.01 72.33 1.89
N THR A 76 51.03 72.08 2.77
CA THR A 76 50.52 73.06 3.75
C THR A 76 50.72 72.64 5.20
N SER A 77 51.14 71.39 5.46
CA SER A 77 51.26 70.82 6.81
C SER A 77 52.69 70.79 7.33
N SER A 78 52.85 70.83 8.66
CA SER A 78 54.17 70.62 9.29
C SER A 78 54.67 69.18 9.11
N VAL A 79 55.99 68.98 9.18
CA VAL A 79 56.65 67.66 9.03
C VAL A 79 56.04 66.60 9.96
N LYS A 80 55.83 66.92 11.25
CA LYS A 80 55.20 65.99 12.22
C LYS A 80 53.77 65.60 11.84
N GLN A 81 53.02 66.52 11.25
CA GLN A 81 51.64 66.26 10.83
C GLN A 81 51.61 65.41 9.54
N GLN A 82 52.57 65.61 8.65
CA GLN A 82 52.75 64.81 7.45
C GLN A 82 53.12 63.36 7.78
N GLU A 83 54.01 63.11 8.75
CA GLU A 83 54.33 61.77 9.25
C GLU A 83 53.09 61.05 9.81
N LYS A 84 52.26 61.76 10.59
CA LYS A 84 51.01 61.20 11.14
C LYS A 84 50.01 60.83 10.04
N LEU A 85 49.86 61.69 9.03
CA LEU A 85 48.99 61.41 7.89
C LEU A 85 49.50 60.21 7.08
N TYR A 86 50.80 60.13 6.84
CA TYR A 86 51.42 58.99 6.16
C TYR A 86 51.17 57.67 6.88
N SER A 87 51.38 57.64 8.20
CA SER A 87 51.11 56.46 9.03
C SER A 87 49.63 56.03 8.97
N LYS A 88 48.70 56.99 9.03
CA LYS A 88 47.26 56.73 8.89
C LYS A 88 46.90 56.16 7.51
N THR A 89 47.48 56.70 6.44
CA THR A 89 47.29 56.19 5.07
C THR A 89 47.82 54.77 4.93
N GLN A 90 49.01 54.48 5.47
CA GLN A 90 49.59 53.14 5.44
C GLN A 90 48.73 52.14 6.22
N GLN A 91 48.20 52.53 7.38
CA GLN A 91 47.28 51.71 8.16
C GLN A 91 46.00 51.40 7.37
N ALA A 92 45.38 52.42 6.75
CA ALA A 92 44.17 52.24 5.95
C ALA A 92 44.42 51.32 4.74
N LYS A 93 45.59 51.44 4.09
CA LYS A 93 46.02 50.56 3.00
C LYS A 93 46.12 49.11 3.46
N ASN A 94 46.82 48.85 4.57
CA ASN A 94 46.96 47.50 5.12
C ASN A 94 45.59 46.91 5.52
N SER A 95 44.72 47.69 6.14
CA SER A 95 43.36 47.23 6.51
C SER A 95 42.48 46.92 5.29
N ALA A 96 42.62 47.67 4.20
CA ALA A 96 41.91 47.37 2.95
C ALA A 96 42.40 46.07 2.31
N GLU A 97 43.72 45.83 2.32
CA GLU A 97 44.32 44.60 1.81
C GLU A 97 43.93 43.37 2.64
N GLU A 98 43.90 43.47 3.97
CA GLU A 98 43.42 42.40 4.84
C GLU A 98 41.94 42.08 4.59
N ALA A 99 41.10 43.12 4.44
CA ALA A 99 39.69 42.95 4.12
C ALA A 99 39.47 42.32 2.74
N ASP A 100 40.30 42.66 1.75
CA ASP A 100 40.26 42.07 0.40
C ASP A 100 40.58 40.57 0.44
N ASN A 101 41.67 40.21 1.12
CA ASN A 101 42.07 38.81 1.30
C ASN A 101 40.97 37.99 2.01
N MET A 102 40.35 38.55 3.06
CA MET A 102 39.23 37.90 3.75
C MET A 102 38.00 37.76 2.87
N TYR A 103 37.64 38.80 2.11
CA TYR A 103 36.51 38.76 1.20
C TYR A 103 36.73 37.72 0.08
N ASN A 104 37.89 37.76 -0.58
CA ASN A 104 38.27 36.82 -1.63
C ASN A 104 38.20 35.36 -1.15
N SER A 105 38.80 35.06 0.01
CA SER A 105 38.77 33.72 0.60
C SER A 105 37.33 33.24 0.87
N ASN A 106 36.47 34.11 1.40
CA ASN A 106 35.05 33.76 1.64
C ASN A 106 34.26 33.59 0.34
N VAL A 107 34.56 34.33 -0.72
CA VAL A 107 33.96 34.15 -2.05
C VAL A 107 34.32 32.78 -2.61
N CYS A 108 35.60 32.39 -2.54
CA CYS A 108 36.05 31.06 -2.97
C CYS A 108 35.37 29.94 -2.16
N LEU A 109 35.31 30.08 -0.84
CA LEU A 109 34.64 29.11 0.04
C LEU A 109 33.14 28.98 -0.26
N LEU A 110 32.45 30.11 -0.47
CA LEU A 110 31.03 30.11 -0.86
C LEU A 110 30.83 29.43 -2.23
N GLY A 111 31.75 29.63 -3.17
CA GLY A 111 31.76 28.94 -4.46
C GLY A 111 31.75 27.42 -4.29
N LYS A 112 32.70 26.91 -3.50
CA LYS A 112 32.80 25.47 -3.19
C LYS A 112 31.54 24.93 -2.50
N ILE A 113 31.05 25.61 -1.46
CA ILE A 113 29.83 25.18 -0.74
C ILE A 113 28.61 25.16 -1.67
N ARG A 114 28.51 26.10 -2.62
CA ARG A 114 27.42 26.13 -3.60
C ARG A 114 27.50 24.92 -4.55
N GLU A 115 28.69 24.60 -5.04
CA GLU A 115 28.92 23.43 -5.92
C GLU A 115 28.60 22.12 -5.20
N ASP A 116 29.10 21.95 -3.97
CA ASP A 116 28.79 20.78 -3.14
C ASP A 116 27.28 20.66 -2.89
N TRP A 117 26.62 21.77 -2.55
CA TRP A 117 25.16 21.80 -2.36
C TRP A 117 24.41 21.41 -3.63
N GLN A 118 24.81 21.91 -4.79
CA GLN A 118 24.15 21.60 -6.06
C GLN A 118 24.33 20.12 -6.44
N LYS A 119 25.53 19.57 -6.23
CA LYS A 119 25.82 18.17 -6.47
C LYS A 119 24.96 17.26 -5.59
N GLU A 120 24.88 17.55 -4.30
CA GLU A 120 24.05 16.76 -3.38
C GLU A 120 22.55 16.97 -3.62
N TYR A 121 22.13 18.17 -4.05
CA TYR A 121 20.74 18.44 -4.44
C TYR A 121 20.28 17.55 -5.61
N VAL A 122 21.09 17.44 -6.67
CA VAL A 122 20.79 16.57 -7.82
C VAL A 122 20.66 15.11 -7.36
N LYS A 123 21.62 14.62 -6.55
CA LYS A 123 21.55 13.25 -6.00
C LYS A 123 20.31 13.02 -5.13
N ALA A 124 19.90 14.01 -4.34
CA ALA A 124 18.69 13.93 -3.52
C ALA A 124 17.44 13.83 -4.40
N CYS A 125 17.37 14.62 -5.49
CA CYS A 125 16.28 14.53 -6.47
C CYS A 125 16.21 13.15 -7.12
N GLU A 126 17.35 12.63 -7.63
CA GLU A 126 17.43 11.28 -8.21
C GLU A 126 17.01 10.21 -7.19
N PHE A 127 17.42 10.37 -5.93
CA PHE A 127 17.02 9.46 -4.86
C PHE A 127 15.50 9.48 -4.61
N PHE A 128 14.87 10.66 -4.53
CA PHE A 128 13.42 10.76 -4.34
C PHE A 128 12.63 10.26 -5.55
N GLU A 129 13.11 10.51 -6.76
CA GLU A 129 12.53 9.97 -7.98
C GLU A 129 12.55 8.44 -7.96
N ASN A 130 13.70 7.83 -7.63
CA ASN A 130 13.81 6.39 -7.48
C ASN A 130 12.87 5.84 -6.39
N GLN A 131 12.73 6.52 -5.27
CA GLN A 131 11.76 6.13 -4.23
C GLN A 131 10.32 6.14 -4.75
N GLU A 132 9.92 7.13 -5.54
CA GLU A 132 8.58 7.18 -6.11
C GLU A 132 8.35 6.11 -7.17
N VAL A 133 9.35 5.84 -8.02
CA VAL A 133 9.30 4.73 -8.97
C VAL A 133 9.12 3.40 -8.23
N GLU A 134 9.88 3.16 -7.17
CA GLU A 134 9.77 1.95 -6.35
C GLU A 134 8.40 1.85 -5.67
N ARG A 135 7.88 2.96 -5.12
CA ARG A 135 6.55 3.01 -4.49
C ARG A 135 5.45 2.66 -5.47
N ILE A 136 5.44 3.29 -6.65
CA ILE A 136 4.44 3.05 -7.69
C ILE A 136 4.52 1.59 -8.16
N SER A 137 5.73 1.10 -8.46
CA SER A 137 5.94 -0.26 -8.93
C SER A 137 5.47 -1.30 -7.90
N THR A 138 5.83 -1.11 -6.63
CA THR A 138 5.49 -2.02 -5.54
C THR A 138 3.97 -2.05 -5.33
N VAL A 139 3.33 -0.89 -5.14
CA VAL A 139 1.88 -0.82 -4.92
C VAL A 139 1.11 -1.45 -6.08
N ARG A 140 1.47 -1.13 -7.32
CA ARG A 140 0.85 -1.72 -8.50
C ARG A 140 0.99 -3.25 -8.51
N SER A 141 2.18 -3.76 -8.24
CA SER A 141 2.47 -5.20 -8.28
C SER A 141 1.75 -5.98 -7.17
N THR A 142 1.68 -5.42 -5.96
CA THR A 142 0.95 -5.99 -4.84
C THR A 142 -0.55 -6.05 -5.12
N VAL A 143 -1.15 -4.94 -5.59
CA VAL A 143 -2.58 -4.89 -5.92
C VAL A 143 -2.92 -5.86 -7.04
N TRP A 144 -2.11 -5.90 -8.10
CA TRP A 144 -2.25 -6.86 -9.20
C TRP A 144 -2.27 -8.31 -8.71
N THR A 145 -1.28 -8.66 -7.87
CA THR A 145 -1.17 -10.01 -7.30
C THR A 145 -2.39 -10.37 -6.46
N HIS A 146 -2.87 -9.44 -5.63
CA HIS A 146 -4.04 -9.66 -4.79
C HIS A 146 -5.32 -9.88 -5.62
N LEU A 147 -5.54 -9.08 -6.66
CA LEU A 147 -6.69 -9.24 -7.55
C LEU A 147 -6.66 -10.58 -8.30
N ASN A 148 -5.47 -11.04 -8.72
CA ASN A 148 -5.33 -12.36 -9.34
C ASN A 148 -5.64 -13.50 -8.36
N GLN A 149 -5.21 -13.37 -7.10
CA GLN A 149 -5.52 -14.35 -6.06
C GLN A 149 -7.04 -14.42 -5.80
N LEU A 150 -7.73 -13.28 -5.73
CA LEU A 150 -9.18 -13.24 -5.60
C LEU A 150 -9.88 -13.88 -6.80
N SER A 151 -9.40 -13.61 -8.02
CA SER A 151 -9.95 -14.21 -9.25
C SER A 151 -9.81 -15.74 -9.21
N GLN A 152 -8.65 -16.27 -8.81
CA GLN A 152 -8.43 -17.70 -8.66
C GLN A 152 -9.32 -18.34 -7.60
N GLN A 153 -9.67 -17.60 -6.54
CA GLN A 153 -10.56 -18.05 -5.48
C GLN A 153 -12.01 -18.18 -5.96
N CYS A 154 -12.46 -17.27 -6.83
CA CYS A 154 -13.76 -17.39 -7.48
C CYS A 154 -13.84 -18.67 -8.31
N VAL A 155 -12.81 -18.95 -9.12
CA VAL A 155 -12.73 -20.19 -9.93
C VAL A 155 -12.75 -21.43 -9.03
N THR A 156 -11.90 -21.45 -8.00
CA THR A 156 -11.86 -22.59 -7.05
C THR A 156 -13.21 -22.80 -6.37
N SER A 157 -13.89 -21.73 -5.97
CA SER A 157 -15.19 -21.83 -5.29
C SER A 157 -16.27 -22.36 -6.23
N ASP A 158 -16.26 -21.91 -7.48
CA ASP A 158 -17.17 -22.40 -8.53
C ASP A 158 -16.98 -23.90 -8.78
N GLU A 159 -15.74 -24.37 -8.89
CA GLU A 159 -15.40 -25.80 -9.00
C GLU A 159 -15.94 -26.62 -7.81
N LEU A 160 -15.81 -26.11 -6.58
CA LEU A 160 -16.33 -26.79 -5.39
C LEU A 160 -17.86 -26.83 -5.37
N TYR A 161 -18.54 -25.78 -5.84
CA TYR A 161 -20.00 -25.78 -5.95
C TYR A 161 -20.48 -26.73 -7.05
N GLU A 162 -19.73 -26.85 -8.14
CA GLU A 162 -19.97 -27.81 -9.21
C GLU A 162 -19.84 -29.25 -8.72
N ASP A 163 -18.82 -29.56 -7.91
CA ASP A 163 -18.64 -30.89 -7.32
C ASP A 163 -19.81 -31.30 -6.42
N VAL A 164 -20.36 -30.35 -5.64
CA VAL A 164 -21.57 -30.59 -4.84
C VAL A 164 -22.77 -30.86 -5.74
N ARG A 165 -22.95 -30.10 -6.83
CA ARG A 165 -24.04 -30.31 -7.80
C ARG A 165 -23.95 -31.69 -8.43
N LYS A 166 -22.78 -32.09 -8.93
CA LYS A 166 -22.53 -33.43 -9.49
C LYS A 166 -22.80 -34.55 -8.49
N SER A 167 -22.48 -34.35 -7.22
CA SER A 167 -22.80 -35.31 -6.14
C SER A 167 -24.32 -35.44 -5.94
N LEU A 168 -25.04 -34.32 -5.95
CA LEU A 168 -26.50 -34.32 -5.82
C LEU A 168 -27.21 -34.95 -7.03
N GLU A 169 -26.65 -34.81 -8.24
CA GLU A 169 -27.15 -35.48 -9.45
C GLU A 169 -27.10 -37.02 -9.35
N GLN A 170 -26.25 -37.57 -8.47
CA GLN A 170 -26.16 -39.00 -8.21
C GLN A 170 -27.22 -39.50 -7.20
N CYS A 171 -27.99 -38.60 -6.57
CA CYS A 171 -29.01 -38.99 -5.61
C CYS A 171 -30.22 -39.63 -6.32
N ASN A 172 -30.40 -40.93 -6.12
CA ASN A 172 -31.51 -41.69 -6.66
C ASN A 172 -32.50 -42.05 -5.55
N ILE A 173 -33.57 -41.26 -5.45
CA ILE A 173 -34.60 -41.40 -4.41
C ILE A 173 -35.24 -42.80 -4.45
N GLN A 174 -35.47 -43.36 -5.64
CA GLN A 174 -36.07 -44.67 -5.82
C GLN A 174 -35.17 -45.78 -5.27
N GLU A 175 -33.87 -45.73 -5.57
CA GLU A 175 -32.88 -46.67 -5.05
C GLU A 175 -32.73 -46.55 -3.53
N ASP A 176 -32.68 -45.33 -3.00
CA ASP A 176 -32.58 -45.08 -1.55
C ASP A 176 -33.79 -45.62 -0.79
N ILE A 177 -35.01 -45.42 -1.31
CA ILE A 177 -36.24 -45.97 -0.73
C ILE A 177 -36.29 -47.49 -0.84
N ALA A 178 -35.87 -48.06 -1.97
CA ALA A 178 -35.79 -49.51 -2.14
C ALA A 178 -34.79 -50.12 -1.14
N HIS A 179 -33.62 -49.49 -0.96
CA HIS A 179 -32.64 -49.88 0.04
C HIS A 179 -33.23 -49.80 1.45
N PHE A 180 -33.92 -48.72 1.79
CA PHE A 180 -34.58 -48.56 3.10
C PHE A 180 -35.59 -49.67 3.38
N ILE A 181 -36.50 -49.96 2.43
CA ILE A 181 -37.51 -51.03 2.56
C ILE A 181 -36.82 -52.39 2.74
N ASN A 182 -35.79 -52.69 1.94
CA ASN A 182 -35.06 -53.95 2.04
C ASN A 182 -34.40 -54.13 3.40
N LEU A 183 -33.86 -53.06 3.98
CA LEU A 183 -33.20 -53.09 5.29
C LEU A 183 -34.18 -53.17 6.48
N ARG A 184 -35.41 -52.67 6.32
CA ARG A 184 -36.39 -52.50 7.43
C ARG A 184 -37.66 -53.34 7.32
N ARG A 185 -37.83 -54.14 6.27
CA ARG A 185 -39.02 -54.98 6.09
C ARG A 185 -39.22 -55.94 7.28
N THR A 186 -40.45 -56.05 7.78
CA THR A 186 -40.86 -56.90 8.92
C THR A 186 -41.61 -58.17 8.49
N GLY A 187 -41.55 -58.48 7.19
CA GLY A 187 -42.34 -59.54 6.56
C GLY A 187 -43.28 -58.98 5.51
N ASP A 188 -43.64 -59.82 4.54
CA ASP A 188 -44.54 -59.52 3.43
C ASP A 188 -45.98 -60.00 3.68
N LYS A 189 -46.17 -60.80 4.73
CA LYS A 189 -47.45 -61.42 5.08
C LYS A 189 -48.03 -60.75 6.33
N PRO A 190 -49.27 -60.22 6.25
CA PRO A 190 -49.95 -59.78 7.45
C PRO A 190 -50.19 -60.98 8.38
N PRO A 191 -50.27 -60.76 9.72
CA PRO A 191 -50.65 -61.81 10.65
C PRO A 191 -51.96 -62.48 10.24
N ALA A 192 -52.01 -63.80 10.31
CA ALA A 192 -53.22 -64.55 9.97
C ALA A 192 -54.36 -64.17 10.95
N PRO A 193 -55.60 -64.01 10.46
CA PRO A 193 -56.75 -63.85 11.35
C PRO A 193 -56.86 -65.03 12.32
N VAL A 194 -57.11 -64.77 13.59
CA VAL A 194 -57.35 -65.81 14.60
C VAL A 194 -58.82 -66.22 14.54
N PRO A 195 -59.16 -67.45 14.12
CA PRO A 195 -60.54 -67.92 14.13
C PRO A 195 -61.00 -68.15 15.59
N TYR A 196 -62.28 -67.94 15.87
CA TYR A 196 -62.88 -68.36 17.12
C TYR A 196 -63.00 -69.89 17.15
N GLU A 197 -62.41 -70.53 18.16
CA GLU A 197 -62.54 -71.97 18.41
C GLU A 197 -63.26 -72.18 19.75
N ASN A 198 -64.38 -72.90 19.74
CA ASN A 198 -65.13 -73.21 20.95
C ASN A 198 -64.60 -74.51 21.59
N PHE A 199 -64.20 -74.44 22.86
CA PHE A 199 -63.59 -75.57 23.57
C PHE A 199 -64.48 -76.82 23.68
N TYR A 200 -65.81 -76.65 23.70
CA TYR A 200 -66.78 -77.73 23.92
C TYR A 200 -67.46 -78.22 22.63
N SER A 201 -67.18 -77.59 21.48
CA SER A 201 -67.77 -77.97 20.20
C SER A 201 -66.71 -77.91 19.09
N ASN A 202 -66.44 -79.06 18.45
CA ASN A 202 -65.47 -79.20 17.35
C ASN A 202 -65.85 -78.46 16.04
N GLN A 203 -66.72 -77.44 16.09
CA GLN A 203 -67.09 -76.65 14.92
C GLN A 203 -66.17 -75.43 14.78
N ARG A 204 -65.34 -75.43 13.73
CA ARG A 204 -64.64 -74.23 13.25
C ARG A 204 -65.59 -73.40 12.41
N LEU A 205 -65.92 -72.18 12.85
CA LEU A 205 -66.62 -71.22 11.99
C LEU A 205 -65.67 -70.76 10.86
N PRO A 206 -66.17 -70.61 9.62
CA PRO A 206 -65.34 -70.10 8.54
C PRO A 206 -64.85 -68.67 8.88
N PRO A 207 -63.59 -68.32 8.55
CA PRO A 207 -63.05 -67.00 8.88
C PRO A 207 -63.87 -65.89 8.21
N PRO A 208 -64.03 -64.71 8.85
CA PRO A 208 -64.68 -63.58 8.21
C PRO A 208 -63.94 -63.19 6.92
N ARG A 209 -64.69 -62.71 5.91
CA ARG A 209 -64.18 -62.34 4.58
C ARG A 209 -62.87 -61.54 4.71
N GLN A 210 -61.84 -61.98 3.99
CA GLN A 210 -60.54 -61.29 3.95
C GLN A 210 -60.76 -59.81 3.64
N ALA A 211 -60.14 -58.93 4.45
CA ALA A 211 -60.08 -57.51 4.14
C ALA A 211 -59.42 -57.33 2.76
N PRO A 212 -59.89 -56.38 1.94
CA PRO A 212 -59.31 -56.14 0.62
C PRO A 212 -57.79 -55.91 0.76
N PRO A 213 -56.99 -56.32 -0.24
CA PRO A 213 -55.56 -56.12 -0.20
C PRO A 213 -55.27 -54.64 0.04
N ILE A 214 -54.51 -54.33 1.10
CA ILE A 214 -53.97 -53.00 1.30
C ILE A 214 -52.96 -52.81 0.18
N ASN A 215 -53.39 -52.20 -0.93
CA ASN A 215 -52.47 -51.72 -1.95
C ASN A 215 -51.49 -50.79 -1.25
N ARG A 216 -50.20 -51.18 -1.23
CA ARG A 216 -49.12 -50.34 -0.70
C ARG A 216 -49.24 -48.99 -1.39
N ARG A 217 -49.66 -47.95 -0.67
CA ARG A 217 -49.47 -46.57 -1.15
C ARG A 217 -47.96 -46.33 -1.11
N VAL A 218 -47.31 -46.48 -2.26
CA VAL A 218 -46.07 -45.77 -2.50
C VAL A 218 -46.48 -44.29 -2.51
N PRO A 219 -45.99 -43.45 -1.58
CA PRO A 219 -46.21 -42.02 -1.69
C PRO A 219 -45.74 -41.57 -3.08
N PRO A 220 -46.47 -40.71 -3.79
CA PRO A 220 -45.99 -40.20 -5.06
C PRO A 220 -44.62 -39.55 -4.82
N ILE A 221 -43.59 -40.08 -5.46
CA ILE A 221 -42.27 -39.48 -5.46
C ILE A 221 -42.40 -38.20 -6.28
N PRO A 222 -42.01 -37.02 -5.77
CA PRO A 222 -42.00 -35.80 -6.57
C PRO A 222 -41.12 -36.04 -7.80
N ASP A 223 -41.65 -35.78 -8.99
CA ASP A 223 -40.87 -35.87 -10.23
C ASP A 223 -39.69 -34.89 -10.17
N SER A 224 -38.47 -35.40 -10.00
CA SER A 224 -37.24 -34.59 -10.02
C SER A 224 -36.92 -33.99 -11.41
N ASN A 225 -37.71 -34.31 -12.45
CA ASN A 225 -37.50 -33.86 -13.83
C ASN A 225 -38.50 -32.78 -14.30
N ALA A 226 -39.09 -32.00 -13.39
CA ALA A 226 -39.69 -30.72 -13.79
C ALA A 226 -38.58 -29.70 -14.12
N SER A 227 -37.90 -29.91 -15.24
CA SER A 227 -37.03 -28.93 -15.90
C SER A 227 -37.90 -27.78 -16.42
N GLY A 228 -38.39 -26.94 -15.51
CA GLY A 228 -39.10 -25.70 -15.80
C GLY A 228 -38.21 -24.51 -15.44
N ASP A 229 -37.63 -23.89 -16.46
CA ASP A 229 -37.01 -22.57 -16.49
C ASP A 229 -36.05 -22.20 -15.35
N VAL A 230 -34.77 -22.53 -15.55
CA VAL A 230 -33.66 -21.82 -14.90
C VAL A 230 -33.62 -20.40 -15.45
N LEU A 231 -34.37 -19.48 -14.84
CA LEU A 231 -34.14 -18.05 -14.97
C LEU A 231 -32.85 -17.74 -14.21
N TYR A 232 -31.72 -17.75 -14.94
CA TYR A 232 -30.53 -17.05 -14.47
C TYR A 232 -30.97 -15.61 -14.22
N SER A 233 -30.89 -15.15 -12.97
CA SER A 233 -31.15 -13.75 -12.63
C SER A 233 -30.05 -12.92 -13.30
N THR A 234 -30.26 -12.54 -14.56
CA THR A 234 -29.51 -11.46 -15.18
C THR A 234 -29.86 -10.21 -14.41
N ILE A 235 -28.90 -9.74 -13.61
CA ILE A 235 -28.88 -8.38 -13.09
C ILE A 235 -28.76 -7.46 -14.32
N THR A 236 -29.90 -7.10 -14.90
CA THR A 236 -30.00 -6.00 -15.85
C THR A 236 -30.31 -4.74 -15.05
N GLU A 237 -29.27 -4.11 -14.51
CA GLU A 237 -29.28 -2.70 -14.11
C GLU A 237 -27.86 -2.13 -14.31
N PRO A 238 -27.58 -1.46 -15.44
CA PRO A 238 -26.36 -0.69 -15.60
C PRO A 238 -26.61 0.74 -15.12
N SER A 239 -26.53 0.96 -13.82
CA SER A 239 -26.43 2.31 -13.23
C SER A 239 -25.02 2.59 -12.73
N TYR A 240 -24.02 2.37 -13.59
CA TYR A 240 -22.70 2.99 -13.42
C TYR A 240 -22.81 4.48 -13.75
N SER A 241 -23.05 5.30 -12.73
CA SER A 241 -22.76 6.73 -12.79
C SER A 241 -21.28 6.92 -13.09
N THR A 242 -21.00 7.42 -14.29
CA THR A 242 -19.67 7.87 -14.71
C THR A 242 -19.39 9.19 -14.00
N ILE A 243 -18.49 9.20 -13.01
CA ILE A 243 -17.90 10.45 -12.54
C ILE A 243 -16.83 10.83 -13.57
N ARG A 244 -17.16 11.82 -14.40
CA ARG A 244 -16.16 12.62 -15.14
C ARG A 244 -15.76 13.80 -14.26
N TYR A 245 -14.51 13.78 -13.81
CA TYR A 245 -13.47 14.83 -13.85
C TYR A 245 -12.41 14.51 -12.77
#